data_AF-A0A2V9TJU7-F1
#
_entry.id   AF-A0A2V9TJU7-F1
#
_cell.length_a   1.000
_cell.length_b   1.000
_cell.length_c   1.000
_cell.angle_alpha   90.00
_cell.angle_beta   90.00
_cell.angle_gamma   90.00
#
_symmetry.space_group_name_H-M   'P 1'
#
loop_
_entity.id
_entity.type
_entity.pdbx_description
1 polymer ?
#
loop_
_entity_poly.entity_id
_entity_poly.type
_entity_poly.pdbx_seq_one_letter_code
_entity_poly.pdbx_strand_id
1 'polypeptide(L)' 'LKENEDQRVLILTVNNSEGIIRAALTVGARGFVLKSDAATDLVSAIQALERHRTFFTPRVQEILDSYFAPSSLTALP' A
#
# COMPACT_ATOMS: atom_id res chain seq x y z
N LEU A 1 13.90 -4.48 5.47
CA LEU A 1 12.59 -5.16 5.49
C LEU A 1 12.72 -6.67 5.69
N LYS A 2 13.63 -7.35 4.96
CA LYS A 2 13.79 -8.81 5.01
C LYS A 2 14.57 -9.36 6.22
N GLU A 3 15.10 -8.48 7.08
CA GLU A 3 15.93 -8.86 8.24
C GLU A 3 15.16 -8.87 9.58
N ASN A 4 13.94 -8.31 9.63
CA ASN A 4 13.09 -8.31 10.82
C ASN A 4 11.61 -8.34 10.41
N GLU A 5 10.99 -9.52 10.48
CA GLU A 5 9.60 -9.75 10.03
C GLU A 5 8.55 -9.02 10.89
N ASP A 6 8.91 -8.62 12.12
CA ASP A 6 8.04 -7.81 12.99
C ASP A 6 8.04 -6.31 12.62
N GLN A 7 8.95 -5.89 11.74
CA GLN A 7 9.15 -4.48 11.42
C GLN A 7 8.01 -3.98 10.51
N ARG A 8 7.20 -3.05 11.03
CA ARG A 8 6.07 -2.45 10.31
C ARG A 8 6.56 -1.22 9.56
N VAL A 9 6.51 -1.25 8.22
CA VAL A 9 6.97 -0.13 7.39
C VAL A 9 5.79 0.55 6.71
N LEU A 10 5.75 1.87 6.87
CA LEU A 10 4.85 2.79 6.18
C LEU A 10 5.65 3.57 5.14
N ILE A 11 5.17 3.60 3.89
CA ILE A 11 5.77 4.43 2.83
C ILE A 11 5.00 5.75 2.74
N LEU A 12 5.72 6.86 2.84
CA LEU A 12 5.19 8.20 2.61
C LEU A 12 5.78 8.78 1.32
N THR A 13 4.94 9.10 0.35
CA THR A 13 5.43 9.60 -0.95
C THR A 13 4.52 10.65 -1.57
N VAL A 14 5.10 11.56 -2.36
CA VAL A 14 4.34 12.47 -3.22
C VAL A 14 3.78 11.77 -4.46
N ASN A 15 4.35 10.62 -4.82
CA ASN A 15 4.09 9.96 -6.07
C ASN A 15 3.15 8.75 -5.88
N ASN A 16 1.99 8.79 -6.54
CA ASN A 16 0.99 7.73 -6.48
C ASN A 16 1.08 6.76 -7.67
N SER A 17 2.18 6.74 -8.42
CA SER A 17 2.30 5.83 -9.56
C SER A 17 2.25 4.38 -9.10
N GLU A 18 1.48 3.58 -9.81
CA GLU A 18 1.26 2.16 -9.56
C GLU A 18 2.57 1.37 -9.40
N GLY A 19 3.60 1.67 -10.21
CA GLY A 19 4.90 1.01 -10.11
C GLY A 19 5.60 1.18 -8.75
N ILE A 20 5.46 2.35 -8.11
CA ILE A 20 6.06 2.60 -6.78
C ILE A 20 5.25 1.90 -5.70
N ILE A 21 3.92 1.94 -5.80
CA ILE A 21 3.02 1.24 -4.88
C ILE A 21 3.31 -0.27 -4.93
N ARG A 22 3.42 -0.82 -6.14
CA ARG A 22 3.75 -2.23 -6.37
C ARG A 22 5.10 -2.62 -5.77
N ALA A 23 6.14 -1.82 -6.02
CA ALA A 23 7.47 -2.08 -5.47
C ALA A 23 7.45 -2.08 -3.95
N ALA A 24 6.76 -1.10 -3.33
CA ALA A 24 6.59 -1.00 -1.88
C ALA A 24 5.89 -2.24 -1.28
N LEU A 25 4.81 -2.70 -1.91
CA LEU A 25 4.09 -3.89 -1.47
C LEU A 25 4.93 -5.16 -1.61
N THR A 26 5.67 -5.30 -2.71
CA THR A 26 6.52 -6.47 -2.97
C THR A 26 7.65 -6.63 -1.95
N VAL A 27 8.14 -5.52 -1.39
CA VAL A 27 9.17 -5.55 -0.32
C VAL A 27 8.57 -5.73 1.08
N GLY A 28 7.24 -5.81 1.21
CA GLY A 28 6.54 -6.07 2.48
C GLY A 28 6.09 -4.81 3.22
N ALA A 29 5.92 -3.67 2.54
CA ALA A 29 5.34 -2.50 3.17
C ALA A 29 3.90 -2.78 3.63
N ARG A 30 3.59 -2.40 4.88
CA ARG A 30 2.27 -2.62 5.50
C ARG A 30 1.37 -1.40 5.42
N GLY A 31 1.86 -0.28 4.91
CA GLY A 31 1.00 0.82 4.53
C GLY A 31 1.65 1.81 3.57
N PHE A 32 0.81 2.61 2.96
CA PHE A 32 1.19 3.59 1.95
C PHE A 32 0.32 4.84 2.10
N VAL A 33 0.96 6.00 2.28
CA VAL A 33 0.30 7.29 2.46
C VAL A 33 0.88 8.30 1.48
N LEU A 34 0.03 9.09 0.86
CA LEU A 34 0.46 10.18 0.01
C LEU A 34 0.82 11.40 0.84
N LYS A 35 1.88 12.12 0.48
CA LYS A 35 2.34 13.31 1.20
C LYS A 35 1.26 14.40 1.27
N SER A 36 0.39 14.47 0.27
CA SER A 36 -0.76 15.38 0.24
C SER A 36 -1.80 15.04 1.33
N ASP A 37 -1.99 13.75 1.62
CA ASP A 37 -2.96 13.26 2.61
C ASP A 37 -2.33 13.07 4.00
N ALA A 38 -1.00 13.16 4.10
CA ALA A 38 -0.25 12.89 5.32
C ALA A 38 -0.65 13.75 6.52
N ALA A 39 -1.10 14.98 6.30
CA ALA A 39 -1.53 15.85 7.38
C ALA A 39 -2.73 15.28 8.16
N THR A 40 -3.55 14.45 7.52
CA THR A 40 -4.79 13.91 8.08
C THR A 40 -4.70 12.40 8.30
N ASP A 41 -4.08 11.66 7.38
CA ASP A 41 -4.09 10.20 7.37
C ASP A 41 -2.85 9.56 8.01
N LEU A 42 -1.75 10.30 8.21
CA LEU A 42 -0.50 9.71 8.70
C LEU A 42 -0.66 9.11 10.10
N VAL A 43 -1.33 9.84 11.00
CA VAL A 43 -1.56 9.36 12.38
C VAL A 43 -2.43 8.11 12.38
N SER A 44 -3.51 8.10 11.59
CA SER A 44 -4.38 6.94 11.42
C SER A 44 -3.63 5.74 10.83
N ALA A 45 -2.74 5.98 9.88
CA ALA A 45 -1.92 4.94 9.28
C ALA A 45 -0.97 4.31 10.30
N ILE A 46 -0.29 5.12 11.11
CA ILE A 46 0.60 4.63 12.17
C ILE A 46 -0.19 3.77 13.17
N GLN A 47 -1.35 4.26 13.64
CA GLN A 47 -2.19 3.51 14.58
C GLN A 47 -2.70 2.18 14.00
N ALA A 48 -3.01 2.14 12.70
CA ALA A 48 -3.39 0.90 12.03
C ALA A 48 -2.22 -0.09 11.99
N LEU A 49 -1.02 0.37 11.65
CA LEU A 49 0.18 -0.47 11.61
C LEU A 49 0.52 -1.03 13.01
N GLU A 50 0.42 -0.22 14.07
CA GLU A 50 0.60 -0.69 15.44
C GLU A 50 -0.36 -1.84 15.81
N ARG A 51 -1.61 -1.78 15.34
CA ARG A 51 -2.62 -2.84 15.52
C ARG A 51 -2.44 -4.02 14.55
N HIS A 52 -1.29 -4.14 13.90
CA HIS A 52 -1.00 -5.15 12.87
C HIS A 52 -1.98 -5.11 11.69
N ARG A 53 -2.60 -3.96 11.43
CA ARG A 53 -3.45 -3.74 10.26
C ARG A 53 -2.70 -2.99 9.18
N THR A 54 -3.11 -3.20 7.94
CA THR A 54 -2.61 -2.43 6.81
C THR A 54 -3.38 -1.11 6.67
N PHE A 55 -2.72 -0.08 6.16
CA PHE A 55 -3.36 1.20 5.89
C PHE A 55 -2.98 1.73 4.51
N PHE A 56 -3.99 2.02 3.70
CA PHE A 56 -3.83 2.55 2.37
C PHE A 56 -4.84 3.68 2.19
N THR A 57 -4.40 4.82 1.66
CA THR A 57 -5.34 5.89 1.30
C THR A 57 -6.27 5.42 0.18
N PRO A 58 -7.47 6.01 0.01
CA PRO A 58 -8.47 5.55 -0.96
C PRO A 58 -7.89 5.41 -2.38
N ARG A 59 -7.06 6.37 -2.78
CA ARG A 59 -6.37 6.37 -4.08
C ARG A 59 -5.41 5.20 -4.27
N VAL A 60 -4.78 4.75 -3.19
CA VAL A 60 -3.91 3.56 -3.22
C VAL A 60 -4.76 2.29 -3.22
N GLN A 61 -5.89 2.28 -2.49
CA GLN A 61 -6.83 1.16 -2.54
C GLN A 61 -7.38 0.95 -3.95
N GLU A 62 -7.74 1.99 -4.70
CA GLU A 62 -8.22 1.83 -6.09
C GLU A 62 -7.19 1.14 -7.00
N ILE A 63 -5.92 1.49 -6.83
CA ILE A 63 -4.80 0.89 -7.56
C ILE A 63 -4.61 -0.58 -7.14
N LEU A 64 -4.80 -0.86 -5.85
CA LEU A 64 -4.70 -2.20 -5.30
C LEU A 64 -5.86 -3.10 -5.75
N ASP A 65 -7.09 -2.56 -5.78
CA ASP A 65 -8.28 -3.24 -6.31
C ASP A 65 -8.10 -3.53 -7.80
N SER A 66 -7.57 -2.58 -8.58
CA SER A 66 -7.25 -2.81 -9.99
C SER A 66 -6.18 -3.89 -10.20
N TYR A 67 -5.28 -4.07 -9.23
CA TYR A 67 -4.25 -5.11 -9.25
C TYR A 67 -4.80 -6.50 -8.88
N PHE A 68 -5.69 -6.59 -7.89
CA PHE A 68 -6.30 -7.86 -7.46
C PHE A 68 -7.58 -8.21 -8.20
N ALA A 69 -8.14 -7.29 -8.98
CA ALA A 69 -9.20 -7.58 -9.92
C ALA A 69 -8.72 -8.75 -10.79
N PRO A 70 -9.42 -9.90 -10.79
CA PRO A 70 -9.06 -10.99 -11.66
C PRO A 70 -9.16 -10.45 -13.07
N SER A 71 -8.02 -10.26 -13.73
CA SER A 71 -7.98 -10.15 -15.17
C SER A 71 -8.63 -11.44 -15.62
N SER A 72 -9.84 -11.36 -16.16
CA SER A 72 -10.57 -12.50 -16.66
C SER A 72 -9.60 -13.29 -17.52
N LEU A 73 -9.24 -14.48 -17.02
CA LEU A 73 -8.72 -15.58 -17.79
C LEU A 73 -9.83 -16.01 -18.76
N THR A 74 -10.14 -15.14 -19.72
CA THR A 74 -10.95 -15.53 -20.87
C THR A 74 -9.97 -16.02 -21.91
N ALA A 75 -9.76 -17.33 -21.82
CA ALA A 75 -9.24 -18.24 -22.82
C ALA A 75 -9.10 -17.64 -24.23
N LEU A 76 -7.86 -17.64 -24.72
CA LEU A 76 -7.59 -17.73 -26.16
C LEU A 76 -7.81 -19.19 -26.58
N PRO A 77 -8.73 -19.50 -27.52
CA PRO A 77 -8.59 -20.68 -28.36
C PRO A 77 -7.43 -20.55 -29.35
#